data_AF-A0A7S4UHL6-F1
#
_entry.id   AF-A0A7S4UHL6-F1
#
_cell.length_a   1.000
_cell.length_b   1.000
_cell.length_c   1.000
_cell.angle_alpha   90.00
_cell.angle_beta   90.00
_cell.angle_gamma   90.00
#
_symmetry.space_group_name_H-M   'P 1'
#
loop_
_entity.id
_entity.type
_entity.pdbx_description
1 polymer ?
#
loop_
_entity_poly.entity_id
_entity_poly.type
_entity_poly.pdbx_seq_one_letter_code
_entity_poly.pdbx_strand_id
1 'polypeptide(L)'
;VGNRAWGSRGVLDLEWPIKRGIITNFDDMEKIWDHVYDDLCVQSNEHGVLLTEPVLNPRENRERMTEIMFEKYNAPGVYVALEALLSLYASGRTTGLVLTSGEETTSCVPFYEGSAVQHAIQRVDIGGKDVTDYLVKMFQDRKEEYCNDRELLRDVKEKLAYVAHDYYSQMQLAAKTTEVVKHYELPEGFVLTLNDERFKCTEILFQPDLIGREECGIAEMCHNAAMKTSVDIREQLYRNILLAGGNSLFPGLEERLQKEVWVYAPPDWKMQVLAPPGRKYSAWFGGSIFGSLTSTQPLWMLKEEYDEMGPKLVTHKCI
;
A
#
# COMPACT_ATOMS: atom_id res chain seq x y z
N VAL A 1 2.85 12.48 18.62
CA VAL A 1 2.88 11.65 17.40
C VAL A 1 2.61 10.18 17.77
N GLY A 2 2.11 9.38 16.83
CA GLY A 2 1.97 7.93 16.99
C GLY A 2 0.96 7.51 18.06
N ASN A 3 1.22 6.38 18.72
CA ASN A 3 0.31 5.76 19.69
C ASN A 3 -0.04 6.68 20.88
N ARG A 4 0.84 7.62 21.26
CA ARG A 4 0.57 8.60 22.32
C ARG A 4 -0.50 9.62 21.90
N ALA A 5 -0.40 10.14 20.68
CA ALA A 5 -1.44 11.01 20.11
C ALA A 5 -2.75 10.23 19.97
N TRP A 6 -2.65 8.97 19.53
CA TRP A 6 -3.80 8.08 19.39
C TRP A 6 -4.55 7.81 20.69
N GLY A 7 -3.82 7.49 21.76
CA GLY A 7 -4.40 7.25 23.09
C GLY A 7 -5.11 8.48 23.67
N SER A 8 -4.80 9.67 23.15
CA SER A 8 -5.36 10.95 23.59
C SER A 8 -6.36 11.53 22.58
N ARG A 9 -6.88 10.72 21.64
CA ARG A 9 -7.81 11.16 20.58
C ARG A 9 -9.11 11.82 21.07
N GLY A 10 -9.49 11.60 22.33
CA GLY A 10 -10.66 12.26 22.93
C GLY A 10 -10.44 13.73 23.31
N VAL A 11 -9.18 14.20 23.31
CA VAL A 11 -8.80 15.57 23.70
C VAL A 11 -7.88 16.26 22.68
N LEU A 12 -7.48 15.56 21.63
CA LEU A 12 -6.61 16.07 20.57
C LEU A 12 -7.33 16.05 19.23
N ASP A 13 -7.17 17.14 18.47
CA ASP A 13 -7.49 17.13 17.04
C ASP A 13 -6.35 16.42 16.29
N LEU A 14 -6.67 15.30 15.65
CA LEU A 14 -5.69 14.48 14.95
C LEU A 14 -5.58 14.89 13.47
N GLU A 15 -4.35 15.17 13.03
CA GLU A 15 -4.03 15.47 11.65
C GLU A 15 -3.19 14.36 11.00
N TRP A 16 -3.35 14.21 9.68
CA TRP A 16 -2.65 13.23 8.87
C TRP A 16 -1.84 13.96 7.80
N PRO A 17 -0.49 14.04 7.92
CA PRO A 17 0.33 14.82 7.01
C PRO A 17 0.46 14.18 5.63
N ILE A 18 0.26 12.87 5.53
CA ILE A 18 0.28 12.12 4.28
C ILE A 18 -1.15 11.85 3.85
N LYS A 19 -1.51 12.27 2.63
CA LYS A 19 -2.81 12.01 2.01
C LYS A 19 -2.58 11.38 0.64
N ARG A 20 -3.18 10.21 0.42
CA ARG A 20 -3.03 9.36 -0.76
C ARG A 20 -1.56 9.11 -1.11
N GLY A 21 -0.76 8.82 -0.08
CA GLY A 21 0.69 8.61 -0.19
C GLY A 21 1.53 9.88 -0.41
N ILE A 22 0.90 11.04 -0.62
CA ILE A 22 1.57 12.32 -0.89
C ILE A 22 1.69 13.10 0.42
N ILE A 23 2.88 13.61 0.74
CA ILE A 23 3.05 14.52 1.87
C ILE A 23 2.37 15.86 1.53
N THR A 24 1.41 16.26 2.37
CA THR A 24 0.62 17.49 2.24
C THR A 24 0.97 18.54 3.30
N ASN A 25 1.51 18.11 4.45
CA ASN A 25 2.02 19.00 5.49
C ASN A 25 3.42 18.54 5.91
N PHE A 26 4.44 19.30 5.51
CA PHE A 26 5.83 19.00 5.84
C PHE A 26 6.18 19.33 7.29
N ASP A 27 5.55 20.33 7.90
CA ASP A 27 5.79 20.70 9.31
C ASP A 27 5.38 19.55 10.25
N ASP A 28 4.26 18.90 9.95
CA ASP A 28 3.82 17.72 10.69
C ASP A 28 4.59 16.46 10.33
N MET A 29 5.02 16.32 9.08
CA MET A 29 5.90 15.22 8.66
C MET A 29 7.26 15.28 9.37
N GLU A 30 7.79 16.48 9.55
CA GLU A 30 9.00 16.72 10.32
C GLU A 30 8.87 16.26 11.77
N LYS A 31 7.76 16.57 12.44
CA LYS A 31 7.49 16.06 13.81
C LYS A 31 7.44 14.53 13.85
N ILE A 32 6.98 13.89 12.77
CA ILE A 32 7.00 12.42 12.66
C ILE A 32 8.43 11.91 12.55
N TRP A 33 9.25 12.50 11.67
CA TRP A 33 10.66 12.11 11.54
C TRP A 33 11.47 12.37 12.81
N ASP A 34 11.26 13.51 13.48
CA ASP A 34 11.86 13.81 14.79
C ASP A 34 11.52 12.69 15.79
N HIS A 35 10.25 12.30 15.88
CA HIS A 35 9.80 11.21 16.74
C HIS A 35 10.41 9.84 16.36
N VAL A 36 10.63 9.56 15.07
CA VAL A 36 11.26 8.32 14.61
C VAL A 36 12.73 8.26 15.02
N TYR A 37 13.48 9.36 14.89
CA TYR A 37 14.88 9.41 15.36
C TYR A 37 14.98 9.23 16.87
N ASP A 38 14.09 9.89 17.62
CA ASP A 38 13.98 9.73 19.08
C ASP A 38 13.70 8.28 19.47
N ASP A 39 12.71 7.64 18.84
CA ASP A 39 12.31 6.26 19.14
C ASP A 39 13.40 5.25 18.74
N LEU A 40 14.13 5.51 17.66
CA LEU A 40 15.29 4.70 17.26
C LEU A 40 16.52 4.92 18.13
N CYS A 41 16.56 6.02 18.91
CA CYS A 41 17.69 6.43 19.74
C CYS A 41 18.99 6.59 18.93
N VAL A 42 18.90 7.15 17.71
CA VAL A 42 20.06 7.38 16.83
C VAL A 42 20.17 8.84 16.44
N GLN A 43 21.40 9.31 16.22
CA GLN A 43 21.62 10.66 15.71
C GLN A 43 21.48 10.70 14.19
N SER A 44 20.72 11.67 13.69
CA SER A 44 20.39 11.75 12.26
C SER A 44 21.59 12.03 11.36
N ASN A 45 22.67 12.60 11.91
CA ASN A 45 23.91 12.93 11.20
C ASN A 45 24.91 11.75 11.12
N GLU A 46 24.65 10.63 11.79
CA GLU A 46 25.56 9.47 11.80
C GLU A 46 25.18 8.40 10.77
N HIS A 47 23.96 8.45 10.22
CA HIS A 47 23.40 7.38 9.40
C HIS A 47 22.81 7.87 8.08
N GLY A 48 23.11 7.16 6.99
CA GLY A 48 22.40 7.37 5.73
C GLY A 48 20.92 7.00 5.87
N VAL A 49 20.05 7.76 5.21
CA VAL A 49 18.59 7.59 5.28
C VAL A 49 18.05 7.06 3.95
N LEU A 50 17.38 5.90 4.02
CA LEU A 50 16.55 5.42 2.91
C LEU A 50 15.11 5.80 3.16
N LEU A 51 14.54 6.59 2.25
CA LEU A 51 13.13 6.96 2.24
C LEU A 51 12.38 6.21 1.14
N THR A 52 11.09 6.01 1.36
CA THR A 52 10.20 5.42 0.36
C THR A 52 9.17 6.43 -0.10
N GLU A 53 8.83 6.39 -1.38
CA GLU A 53 7.74 7.20 -1.94
C GLU A 53 6.76 6.34 -2.76
N PRO A 54 5.50 6.79 -2.91
CA PRO A 54 4.56 6.14 -3.81
C PRO A 54 4.91 6.43 -5.27
N VAL A 55 4.30 5.67 -6.18
CA VAL A 55 4.35 6.02 -7.60
C VAL A 55 3.68 7.37 -7.88
N LEU A 56 4.23 8.07 -8.88
CA LEU A 56 3.75 9.38 -9.34
C LEU A 56 3.83 10.47 -8.25
N ASN A 57 4.77 10.37 -7.32
CA ASN A 57 5.05 11.44 -6.35
C ASN A 57 5.56 12.70 -7.06
N PRO A 58 4.98 13.90 -6.77
CA PRO A 58 5.44 15.16 -7.32
C PRO A 58 6.94 15.36 -7.09
N ARG A 59 7.61 15.86 -8.12
CA ARG A 59 9.04 16.16 -8.07
C ARG A 59 9.38 17.10 -6.92
N GLU A 60 8.56 18.13 -6.71
CA GLU A 60 8.72 19.11 -5.63
C GLU A 60 8.72 18.44 -4.25
N ASN A 61 7.84 17.47 -4.03
CA ASN A 61 7.81 16.72 -2.77
C ASN A 61 9.08 15.91 -2.57
N ARG A 62 9.59 15.26 -3.63
CA ARG A 62 10.84 14.50 -3.57
C ARG A 62 12.05 15.39 -3.26
N GLU A 63 12.11 16.55 -3.92
CA GLU A 63 13.13 17.58 -3.67
C GLU A 63 13.03 18.10 -2.23
N ARG A 64 11.83 18.40 -1.73
CA ARG A 64 11.60 18.88 -0.37
C ARG A 64 11.95 17.85 0.71
N MET A 65 11.61 16.57 0.51
CA MET A 65 12.03 15.49 1.41
C MET A 65 13.56 15.42 1.51
N THR A 66 14.24 15.53 0.36
CA THR A 66 15.70 15.46 0.27
C THR A 66 16.35 16.66 0.95
N GLU A 67 15.83 17.87 0.70
CA GLU A 67 16.25 19.11 1.35
C GLU A 67 16.18 18.99 2.88
N ILE A 68 15.04 18.54 3.43
CA ILE A 68 14.88 18.39 4.87
C ILE A 68 15.90 17.39 5.45
N MET A 69 16.12 16.26 4.78
CA MET A 69 17.08 15.25 5.24
C MET A 69 18.53 15.75 5.26
N PHE A 70 18.93 16.54 4.27
CA PHE A 70 20.29 17.08 4.22
C PHE A 70 20.49 18.36 5.02
N GLU A 71 19.49 19.23 5.13
CA GLU A 71 19.64 20.55 5.75
C GLU A 71 19.22 20.57 7.22
N LYS A 72 18.09 19.96 7.58
CA LYS A 72 17.64 19.88 8.97
C LYS A 72 18.34 18.74 9.70
N TYR A 73 18.31 17.53 9.12
CA TYR A 73 18.79 16.32 9.77
C TYR A 73 20.28 16.06 9.55
N ASN A 74 20.92 16.79 8.62
CA ASN A 74 22.34 16.67 8.27
C ASN A 74 22.74 15.22 7.96
N ALA A 75 21.88 14.48 7.26
CA ALA A 75 22.16 13.09 6.90
C ALA A 75 23.40 12.99 5.99
N PRO A 76 24.32 12.05 6.23
CA PRO A 76 25.52 11.86 5.40
C PRO A 76 25.21 11.38 3.98
N GLY A 77 24.07 10.68 3.81
CA GLY A 77 23.58 10.28 2.51
C GLY A 77 22.09 9.94 2.53
N VAL A 78 21.44 10.12 1.37
CA VAL A 78 19.99 9.92 1.21
C VAL A 78 19.72 9.11 -0.06
N TYR A 79 18.79 8.18 0.02
CA TYR A 79 18.23 7.48 -1.14
C TYR A 79 16.70 7.45 -1.06
N VAL A 80 16.02 7.79 -2.15
CA VAL A 80 14.55 7.73 -2.23
C VAL A 80 14.17 6.61 -3.20
N ALA A 81 13.43 5.62 -2.70
CA ALA A 81 13.07 4.42 -3.44
C ALA A 81 11.55 4.32 -3.65
N LEU A 82 11.12 3.68 -4.75
CA LEU A 82 9.73 3.28 -4.92
C LEU A 82 9.37 2.12 -3.97
N GLU A 83 8.25 2.24 -3.24
CA GLU A 83 7.75 1.19 -2.34
C GLU A 83 7.60 -0.18 -3.04
N ALA A 84 7.09 -0.15 -4.29
CA ALA A 84 6.88 -1.35 -5.10
C ALA A 84 8.20 -2.02 -5.52
N LEU A 85 9.26 -1.23 -5.78
CA LEU A 85 10.57 -1.75 -6.15
C LEU A 85 11.19 -2.50 -4.97
N LEU A 86 11.15 -1.90 -3.78
CA LEU A 86 11.64 -2.55 -2.57
C LEU A 86 10.86 -3.83 -2.27
N SER A 87 9.53 -3.80 -2.45
CA SER A 87 8.70 -5.00 -2.29
C SER A 87 9.10 -6.12 -3.25
N LEU A 88 9.46 -5.79 -4.50
CA LEU A 88 9.97 -6.75 -5.47
C LEU A 88 11.30 -7.36 -5.01
N TYR A 89 12.23 -6.54 -4.53
CA TYR A 89 13.52 -6.99 -4.01
C TYR A 89 13.39 -7.88 -2.77
N ALA A 90 12.44 -7.58 -1.87
CA ALA A 90 12.15 -8.44 -0.72
C ALA A 90 11.72 -9.86 -1.14
N SER A 91 11.14 -10.01 -2.35
CA SER A 91 10.76 -11.32 -2.91
C SER A 91 11.90 -12.02 -3.67
N GLY A 92 13.10 -11.41 -3.73
CA GLY A 92 14.25 -11.94 -4.47
C GLY A 92 14.10 -11.90 -5.99
N ARG A 93 13.29 -10.98 -6.52
CA ARG A 93 13.03 -10.83 -7.97
C ARG A 93 13.46 -9.45 -8.45
N THR A 94 13.71 -9.35 -9.76
CA THR A 94 14.03 -8.09 -10.46
C THR A 94 13.03 -7.78 -11.59
N THR A 95 12.26 -8.78 -12.02
CA THR A 95 11.20 -8.64 -13.03
C THR A 95 9.89 -9.18 -12.46
N GLY A 96 8.80 -8.44 -12.66
CA GLY A 96 7.48 -8.83 -12.19
C GLY A 96 6.52 -7.65 -12.15
N LEU A 97 5.25 -7.95 -11.90
CA LEU A 97 4.20 -6.96 -11.76
C LEU A 97 3.84 -6.84 -10.27
N VAL A 98 4.11 -5.70 -9.64
CA VAL A 98 3.85 -5.52 -8.20
C VAL A 98 2.54 -4.77 -8.00
N LEU A 99 1.55 -5.45 -7.41
CA LEU A 99 0.31 -4.84 -6.94
C LEU A 99 0.47 -4.48 -5.46
N THR A 100 0.60 -3.19 -5.17
CA THR A 100 0.68 -2.66 -3.81
C THR A 100 -0.65 -2.05 -3.42
N SER A 101 -1.30 -2.56 -2.38
CA SER A 101 -2.55 -2.01 -1.84
C SER A 101 -2.36 -1.61 -0.38
N GLY A 102 -2.29 -0.30 -0.15
CA GLY A 102 -2.03 0.33 1.15
C GLY A 102 -3.30 0.85 1.83
N GLU A 103 -3.13 1.83 2.72
CA GLU A 103 -4.26 2.43 3.44
C GLU A 103 -5.08 3.37 2.54
N GLU A 104 -4.48 4.19 1.67
CA GLU A 104 -5.24 5.20 0.91
C GLU A 104 -5.13 5.06 -0.61
N THR A 105 -4.27 4.17 -1.09
CA THR A 105 -3.98 4.00 -2.52
C THR A 105 -3.69 2.55 -2.86
N THR A 106 -4.01 2.18 -4.10
CA THR A 106 -3.58 0.94 -4.72
C THR A 106 -2.85 1.24 -6.03
N SER A 107 -1.70 0.63 -6.25
CA SER A 107 -0.89 0.83 -7.44
C SER A 107 -0.39 -0.49 -8.01
N CYS A 108 -0.29 -0.56 -9.33
CA CYS A 108 0.24 -1.71 -10.05
C CYS A 108 1.44 -1.27 -10.91
N VAL A 109 2.62 -1.80 -10.60
CA VAL A 109 3.90 -1.33 -11.14
C VAL A 109 4.62 -2.49 -11.84
N PRO A 110 4.74 -2.46 -13.17
CA PRO A 110 5.54 -3.42 -13.91
C PRO A 110 7.03 -3.09 -13.81
N PHE A 111 7.84 -4.09 -13.48
CA PHE A 111 9.29 -4.02 -13.45
C PHE A 111 9.89 -5.01 -14.43
N TYR A 112 10.98 -4.60 -15.09
CA TYR A 112 11.81 -5.45 -15.91
C TYR A 112 13.28 -5.19 -15.58
N GLU A 113 14.00 -6.24 -15.17
CA GLU A 113 15.44 -6.19 -14.83
C GLU A 113 15.80 -5.08 -13.83
N GLY A 114 14.94 -4.86 -12.83
CA GLY A 114 15.12 -3.87 -11.78
C GLY A 114 14.66 -2.46 -12.15
N SER A 115 14.19 -2.22 -13.37
CA SER A 115 13.68 -0.92 -13.83
C SER A 115 12.16 -0.91 -13.92
N ALA A 116 11.52 0.14 -13.39
CA ALA A 116 10.08 0.34 -13.52
C ALA A 116 9.71 0.80 -14.94
N VAL A 117 8.68 0.19 -15.53
CA VAL A 117 8.14 0.64 -16.83
C VAL A 117 7.16 1.79 -16.59
N GLN A 118 7.70 3.00 -16.50
CA GLN A 118 7.00 4.21 -16.03
C GLN A 118 5.64 4.47 -16.71
N HIS A 119 5.57 4.37 -18.04
CA HIS A 119 4.33 4.63 -18.80
C HIS A 119 3.23 3.58 -18.60
N ALA A 120 3.58 2.44 -18.02
CA ALA A 120 2.65 1.33 -17.78
C ALA A 120 2.12 1.29 -16.34
N ILE A 121 2.61 2.17 -15.45
CA ILE A 121 2.16 2.26 -14.06
C ILE A 121 0.66 2.58 -14.01
N GLN A 122 -0.09 1.80 -13.23
CA GLN A 122 -1.48 2.09 -12.88
C GLN A 122 -1.57 2.49 -11.41
N ARG A 123 -2.43 3.45 -11.10
CA ARG A 123 -2.71 3.89 -9.73
C ARG A 123 -4.17 4.26 -9.61
N VAL A 124 -4.78 3.82 -8.52
CA VAL A 124 -6.12 4.24 -8.09
C VAL A 124 -6.05 4.69 -6.65
N ASP A 125 -6.87 5.68 -6.34
CA ASP A 125 -6.94 6.31 -5.03
C ASP A 125 -8.02 5.60 -4.17
N ILE A 126 -7.89 4.26 -4.11
CA ILE A 126 -8.72 3.35 -3.32
C ILE A 126 -7.79 2.47 -2.49
N GLY A 127 -7.99 2.43 -1.17
CA GLY A 127 -7.21 1.62 -0.24
C GLY A 127 -8.01 1.10 0.96
N GLY A 128 -7.30 0.67 2.00
CA GLY A 128 -7.90 0.15 3.23
C GLY A 128 -8.82 1.14 3.97
N LYS A 129 -8.59 2.45 3.81
CA LYS A 129 -9.44 3.53 4.32
C LYS A 129 -10.80 3.50 3.64
N ASP A 130 -10.85 3.44 2.32
CA ASP A 130 -12.10 3.39 1.56
C ASP A 130 -12.89 2.11 1.87
N VAL A 131 -12.20 0.97 2.10
CA VAL A 131 -12.84 -0.28 2.57
C VAL A 131 -13.48 -0.09 3.95
N THR A 132 -12.78 0.61 4.85
CA THR A 132 -13.29 0.91 6.20
C THR A 132 -14.47 1.87 6.13
N ASP A 133 -14.38 2.93 5.32
CA ASP A 133 -15.43 3.93 5.17
C ASP A 133 -16.67 3.32 4.49
N TYR A 134 -16.48 2.38 3.54
CA TYR A 134 -17.58 1.63 2.96
C TYR A 134 -18.23 0.69 3.99
N LEU A 135 -17.43 0.01 4.83
CA LEU A 135 -17.97 -0.78 5.94
C LEU A 135 -18.78 0.09 6.91
N VAL A 136 -18.28 1.28 7.26
CA VAL A 136 -19.02 2.27 8.07
C VAL A 136 -20.36 2.57 7.42
N LYS A 137 -20.38 2.92 6.13
CA LYS A 137 -21.60 3.21 5.36
C LYS A 137 -22.62 2.06 5.46
N MET A 138 -22.16 0.82 5.28
CA MET A 138 -23.01 -0.37 5.39
C MET A 138 -23.66 -0.50 6.78
N PHE A 139 -22.94 -0.18 7.85
CA PHE A 139 -23.50 -0.16 9.20
C PHE A 139 -24.46 1.02 9.43
N GLN A 140 -24.20 2.20 8.86
CA GLN A 140 -25.15 3.33 8.97
C GLN A 140 -26.48 3.04 8.27
N ASP A 141 -26.43 2.28 7.18
CA ASP A 141 -27.62 1.84 6.45
C ASP A 141 -28.43 0.78 7.22
N ARG A 142 -27.82 0.11 8.22
CA ARG A 142 -28.55 -0.74 9.18
C ARG A 142 -29.31 0.16 10.15
N LYS A 143 -30.59 -0.12 10.37
CA LYS A 143 -31.43 0.59 11.37
C LYS A 143 -31.12 0.19 12.82
N GLU A 144 -29.99 -0.49 13.05
CA GLU A 144 -29.58 -0.99 14.36
C GLU A 144 -28.58 -0.03 15.00
N GLU A 145 -28.58 0.05 16.33
CA GLU A 145 -27.54 0.80 17.04
C GLU A 145 -26.18 0.10 16.83
N TYR A 146 -25.22 0.83 16.27
CA TYR A 146 -23.83 0.38 16.17
C TYR A 146 -22.90 1.47 16.70
N CYS A 147 -21.70 1.08 17.12
CA CYS A 147 -20.68 2.02 17.54
C CYS A 147 -20.14 2.77 16.31
N ASN A 148 -20.35 4.08 16.27
CA ASN A 148 -19.85 4.99 15.24
C ASN A 148 -18.32 5.23 15.33
N ASP A 149 -17.56 4.32 15.94
CA ASP A 149 -16.10 4.39 15.98
C ASP A 149 -15.52 3.74 14.70
N ARG A 150 -15.02 4.60 13.80
CA ARG A 150 -14.38 4.21 12.54
C ARG A 150 -13.22 3.24 12.75
N GLU A 151 -12.52 3.32 13.87
CA GLU A 151 -11.28 2.55 14.12
C GLU A 151 -11.58 1.19 14.70
N LEU A 152 -12.65 1.10 15.47
CA LEU A 152 -13.25 -0.17 15.80
C LEU A 152 -13.63 -0.92 14.51
N LEU A 153 -14.30 -0.25 13.57
CA LEU A 153 -14.66 -0.87 12.28
C LEU A 153 -13.43 -1.20 11.43
N ARG A 154 -12.33 -0.45 11.57
CA ARG A 154 -11.04 -0.81 10.98
C ARG A 154 -10.47 -2.11 11.56
N ASP A 155 -10.51 -2.30 12.87
CA ASP A 155 -10.06 -3.55 13.51
C ASP A 155 -10.99 -4.73 13.16
N VAL A 156 -12.30 -4.49 13.08
CA VAL A 156 -13.28 -5.47 12.58
C VAL A 156 -12.95 -5.88 11.14
N LYS A 157 -12.65 -4.92 10.26
CA LYS A 157 -12.19 -5.18 8.89
C LYS A 157 -10.93 -6.05 8.90
N GLU A 158 -9.90 -5.67 9.66
CA GLU A 158 -8.63 -6.40 9.71
C GLU A 158 -8.78 -7.84 10.22
N LYS A 159 -9.71 -8.10 11.15
CA LYS A 159 -9.91 -9.44 11.75
C LYS A 159 -10.92 -10.33 11.03
N LEU A 160 -12.00 -9.77 10.48
CA LEU A 160 -13.16 -10.54 10.02
C LEU A 160 -13.45 -10.43 8.52
N ALA A 161 -12.93 -9.39 7.85
CA ALA A 161 -13.17 -9.21 6.41
C ALA A 161 -12.30 -10.16 5.57
N TYR A 162 -12.81 -10.53 4.40
CA TYR A 162 -12.15 -11.42 3.46
C TYR A 162 -12.67 -11.20 2.05
N VAL A 163 -11.89 -11.55 1.04
CA VAL A 163 -12.30 -11.47 -0.35
C VAL A 163 -13.02 -12.76 -0.75
N ALA A 164 -14.25 -12.64 -1.26
CA ALA A 164 -14.99 -13.79 -1.78
C ALA A 164 -14.41 -14.25 -3.12
N HIS A 165 -14.26 -15.58 -3.30
CA HIS A 165 -13.79 -16.15 -4.58
C HIS A 165 -14.82 -15.99 -5.72
N ASP A 166 -16.10 -15.99 -5.38
CA ASP A 166 -17.21 -15.65 -6.26
C ASP A 166 -18.22 -14.81 -5.45
N TYR A 167 -18.27 -13.52 -5.75
CA TYR A 167 -19.08 -12.57 -5.00
C TYR A 167 -20.58 -12.92 -5.03
N TYR A 168 -21.14 -13.23 -6.21
CA TYR A 168 -22.56 -13.49 -6.36
C TYR A 168 -22.99 -14.79 -5.69
N SER A 169 -22.18 -15.83 -5.80
CA SER A 169 -22.42 -17.09 -5.08
C SER A 169 -22.38 -16.89 -3.56
N GLN A 170 -21.39 -16.13 -3.07
CA GLN A 170 -21.25 -15.83 -1.64
C GLN A 170 -22.42 -14.99 -1.10
N MET A 171 -22.92 -14.04 -1.87
CA MET A 171 -24.15 -13.28 -1.55
C MET A 171 -25.36 -14.19 -1.39
N GLN A 172 -25.54 -15.17 -2.28
CA GLN A 172 -26.66 -16.13 -2.16
C GLN A 172 -26.53 -17.02 -0.93
N LEU A 173 -25.30 -17.45 -0.58
CA LEU A 173 -25.04 -18.24 0.61
C LEU A 173 -25.34 -17.45 1.88
N ALA A 174 -24.88 -16.19 1.96
CA ALA A 174 -25.11 -15.30 3.10
C ALA A 174 -26.60 -14.97 3.31
N ALA A 175 -27.40 -14.97 2.25
CA ALA A 175 -28.85 -14.78 2.33
C ALA A 175 -29.62 -16.04 2.79
N LYS A 176 -29.08 -17.23 2.53
CA LYS A 176 -29.75 -18.52 2.81
C LYS A 176 -29.30 -19.20 4.10
N THR A 177 -28.10 -18.86 4.59
CA THR A 177 -27.44 -19.57 5.69
C THR A 177 -26.82 -18.60 6.68
N THR A 178 -26.47 -19.10 7.87
CA THR A 178 -25.73 -18.35 8.89
C THR A 178 -24.24 -18.66 8.89
N GLU A 179 -23.72 -19.40 7.91
CA GLU A 179 -22.30 -19.83 7.87
C GLU A 179 -21.33 -18.65 7.77
N VAL A 180 -21.76 -17.59 7.09
CA VAL A 180 -20.98 -16.37 6.91
C VAL A 180 -21.01 -15.48 8.16
N VAL A 181 -22.01 -15.65 9.02
CA VAL A 181 -22.20 -14.81 10.20
C VAL A 181 -21.03 -14.96 11.17
N LYS A 182 -20.48 -13.83 11.62
CA LYS A 182 -19.48 -13.76 12.67
C LYS A 182 -19.82 -12.68 13.67
N HIS A 183 -19.39 -12.91 14.90
CA HIS A 183 -19.56 -12.00 16.01
C HIS A 183 -18.22 -11.41 16.40
N TYR A 184 -18.22 -10.13 16.74
CA TYR A 184 -17.08 -9.39 17.25
C TYR A 184 -17.45 -8.80 18.61
N GLU A 185 -16.67 -9.13 19.64
CA GLU A 185 -16.87 -8.63 21.00
C GLU A 185 -16.22 -7.26 21.17
N LEU A 186 -17.03 -6.27 21.54
CA LEU A 186 -16.59 -4.91 21.85
C LEU A 186 -16.05 -4.83 23.28
N PRO A 187 -15.12 -3.92 23.59
CA PRO A 187 -14.59 -3.74 24.95
C PRO A 187 -15.67 -3.46 26.01
N GLU A 188 -16.80 -2.91 25.60
CA GLU A 188 -17.96 -2.59 26.45
C GLU A 188 -18.92 -3.78 26.68
N GLY A 189 -18.60 -4.96 26.12
CA GLY A 189 -19.43 -6.17 26.22
C GLY A 189 -20.55 -6.28 25.18
N PHE A 190 -20.71 -5.27 24.32
CA PHE A 190 -21.60 -5.33 23.15
C PHE A 190 -21.03 -6.27 22.08
N VAL A 191 -21.90 -6.96 21.34
CA VAL A 191 -21.49 -7.89 20.28
C VAL A 191 -21.95 -7.36 18.92
N LEU A 192 -20.98 -7.03 18.06
CA LEU A 192 -21.24 -6.64 16.67
C LEU A 192 -21.39 -7.90 15.81
N THR A 193 -22.52 -8.02 15.11
CA THR A 193 -22.80 -9.17 14.24
C THR A 193 -22.62 -8.78 12.77
N LEU A 194 -21.72 -9.47 12.08
CA LEU A 194 -21.41 -9.28 10.66
C LEU A 194 -21.89 -10.46 9.83
N ASN A 195 -22.46 -10.20 8.66
CA ASN A 195 -22.83 -11.22 7.68
C ASN A 195 -22.15 -10.93 6.34
N ASP A 196 -22.87 -10.43 5.34
CA ASP A 196 -22.34 -10.17 4.00
C ASP A 196 -21.35 -9.00 3.97
N GLU A 197 -21.37 -8.10 4.97
CA GLU A 197 -20.42 -6.99 5.11
C GLU A 197 -18.97 -7.46 5.12
N ARG A 198 -18.72 -8.68 5.64
CA ARG A 198 -17.38 -9.25 5.75
C ARG A 198 -16.67 -9.34 4.41
N PHE A 199 -17.39 -9.69 3.35
CA PHE A 199 -16.79 -9.79 2.02
C PHE A 199 -17.21 -8.67 1.09
N LYS A 200 -18.43 -8.14 1.26
CA LYS A 200 -18.95 -7.03 0.48
C LYS A 200 -18.12 -5.76 0.65
N CYS A 201 -17.58 -5.48 1.84
CA CYS A 201 -16.72 -4.30 2.03
C CYS A 201 -15.46 -4.35 1.17
N THR A 202 -14.90 -5.53 0.91
CA THR A 202 -13.69 -5.71 0.09
C THR A 202 -13.96 -5.75 -1.41
N GLU A 203 -15.23 -5.91 -1.83
CA GLU A 203 -15.58 -5.99 -3.25
C GLU A 203 -15.27 -4.68 -3.98
N ILE A 204 -15.18 -3.54 -3.29
CA ILE A 204 -14.79 -2.24 -3.89
C ILE A 204 -13.40 -2.27 -4.52
N LEU A 205 -12.53 -3.22 -4.14
CA LEU A 205 -11.23 -3.40 -4.77
C LEU A 205 -11.35 -3.96 -6.19
N PHE A 206 -12.41 -4.73 -6.45
CA PHE A 206 -12.71 -5.33 -7.76
C PHE A 206 -13.79 -4.55 -8.52
N GLN A 207 -14.71 -3.92 -7.80
CA GLN A 207 -15.84 -3.13 -8.32
C GLN A 207 -15.92 -1.76 -7.64
N PRO A 208 -15.03 -0.80 -8.00
CA PRO A 208 -15.08 0.56 -7.46
C PRO A 208 -16.44 1.25 -7.62
N ASP A 209 -17.22 0.92 -8.65
CA ASP A 209 -18.56 1.47 -8.91
C ASP A 209 -19.50 1.40 -7.69
N LEU A 210 -19.31 0.42 -6.79
CA LEU A 210 -20.09 0.26 -5.56
C LEU A 210 -20.00 1.48 -4.62
N ILE A 211 -18.92 2.25 -4.72
CA ILE A 211 -18.73 3.52 -3.98
C ILE A 211 -18.82 4.74 -4.91
N GLY A 212 -19.37 4.58 -6.11
CA GLY A 212 -19.55 5.66 -7.10
C GLY A 212 -18.25 6.11 -7.75
N ARG A 213 -17.31 5.18 -7.92
CA ARG A 213 -15.96 5.39 -8.48
C ARG A 213 -15.87 4.70 -9.83
N GLU A 214 -15.57 5.45 -10.89
CA GLU A 214 -15.47 4.94 -12.28
C GLU A 214 -14.08 4.35 -12.59
N GLU A 215 -13.21 4.23 -11.59
CA GLU A 215 -11.91 3.58 -11.70
C GLU A 215 -12.02 2.06 -11.93
N CYS A 216 -11.01 1.47 -12.56
CA CYS A 216 -10.95 0.02 -12.77
C CYS A 216 -10.58 -0.74 -11.48
N GLY A 217 -11.11 -1.96 -11.35
CA GLY A 217 -10.75 -2.88 -10.25
C GLY A 217 -9.33 -3.42 -10.36
N ILE A 218 -8.78 -3.95 -9.27
CA ILE A 218 -7.38 -4.38 -9.18
C ILE A 218 -6.97 -5.45 -10.19
N ALA A 219 -7.88 -6.33 -10.61
CA ALA A 219 -7.60 -7.34 -11.63
C ALA A 219 -7.39 -6.70 -13.00
N GLU A 220 -8.28 -5.80 -13.39
CA GLU A 220 -8.18 -5.03 -14.62
C GLU A 220 -6.96 -4.08 -14.58
N MET A 221 -6.66 -3.47 -13.43
CA MET A 221 -5.43 -2.68 -13.25
C MET A 221 -4.18 -3.49 -13.57
N CYS A 222 -4.08 -4.73 -13.09
CA CYS A 222 -2.96 -5.63 -13.39
C CYS A 222 -2.87 -5.94 -14.90
N HIS A 223 -4.02 -6.26 -15.52
CA HIS A 223 -4.08 -6.51 -16.96
C HIS A 223 -3.62 -5.28 -17.77
N ASN A 224 -4.17 -4.10 -17.46
CA ASN A 224 -3.89 -2.84 -18.12
C ASN A 224 -2.42 -2.43 -17.95
N ALA A 225 -1.83 -2.64 -16.77
CA ALA A 225 -0.40 -2.44 -16.54
C ALA A 225 0.44 -3.32 -17.46
N ALA A 226 0.16 -4.63 -17.52
CA ALA A 226 0.89 -5.55 -18.38
C ALA A 226 0.68 -5.27 -19.88
N MET A 227 -0.52 -4.85 -20.31
CA MET A 227 -0.78 -4.55 -21.72
C MET A 227 -0.11 -3.27 -22.19
N LYS A 228 0.18 -2.33 -21.30
CA LYS A 228 0.95 -1.12 -21.61
C LYS A 228 2.46 -1.39 -21.79
N THR A 229 2.96 -2.56 -21.44
CA THR A 229 4.37 -2.92 -21.66
C THR A 229 4.62 -3.57 -23.02
N SER A 230 5.90 -3.72 -23.40
CA SER A 230 6.31 -4.50 -24.58
C SER A 230 5.77 -5.93 -24.51
N VAL A 231 5.40 -6.49 -25.66
CA VAL A 231 4.85 -7.84 -25.81
C VAL A 231 5.80 -8.90 -25.22
N ASP A 232 7.10 -8.72 -25.40
CA ASP A 232 8.13 -9.70 -25.02
C ASP A 232 8.20 -9.96 -23.51
N ILE A 233 7.78 -8.99 -22.69
CA ILE A 233 7.87 -9.10 -21.22
C ILE A 233 6.55 -9.47 -20.57
N ARG A 234 5.43 -9.46 -21.31
CA ARG A 234 4.08 -9.65 -20.75
C ARG A 234 3.94 -10.99 -20.07
N GLU A 235 4.31 -12.08 -20.73
CA GLU A 235 4.22 -13.43 -20.15
C GLU A 235 4.98 -13.51 -18.80
N GLN A 236 6.17 -12.89 -18.74
CA GLN A 236 6.98 -12.87 -17.52
C GLN A 236 6.32 -12.04 -16.41
N LEU A 237 5.60 -10.96 -16.75
CA LEU A 237 4.83 -10.15 -15.79
C LEU A 237 3.65 -10.95 -15.21
N TYR A 238 2.86 -11.63 -16.06
CA TYR A 238 1.75 -12.49 -15.60
C TYR A 238 2.24 -13.65 -14.74
N ARG A 239 3.42 -14.19 -15.05
CA ARG A 239 4.05 -15.24 -14.24
C ARG A 239 4.53 -14.76 -12.87
N ASN A 240 4.70 -13.46 -12.67
CA ASN A 240 5.27 -12.91 -11.44
C ASN A 240 4.46 -11.70 -10.95
N ILE A 241 3.18 -11.91 -10.65
CA ILE A 241 2.35 -10.89 -9.99
C ILE A 241 2.61 -10.96 -8.49
N LEU A 242 3.18 -9.92 -7.89
CA LEU A 242 3.52 -9.86 -6.48
C LEU A 242 2.53 -8.96 -5.72
N LEU A 243 1.95 -9.48 -4.64
CA LEU A 243 1.11 -8.72 -3.72
C LEU A 243 1.93 -8.09 -2.59
N ALA A 244 1.72 -6.79 -2.37
CA ALA A 244 2.33 -6.02 -1.30
C ALA A 244 1.31 -5.07 -0.64
N GLY A 245 1.61 -4.63 0.58
CA GLY A 245 0.80 -3.66 1.32
C GLY A 245 -0.24 -4.30 2.25
N GLY A 246 -0.70 -3.55 3.25
CA GLY A 246 -1.56 -4.07 4.32
C GLY A 246 -2.94 -4.56 3.83
N ASN A 247 -3.51 -3.89 2.83
CA ASN A 247 -4.82 -4.24 2.29
C ASN A 247 -4.76 -5.52 1.43
N SER A 248 -3.55 -5.94 1.02
CA SER A 248 -3.35 -7.23 0.35
C SER A 248 -3.45 -8.44 1.29
N LEU A 249 -3.62 -8.23 2.61
CA LEU A 249 -3.68 -9.29 3.61
C LEU A 249 -5.05 -9.98 3.70
N PHE A 250 -6.09 -9.47 3.00
CA PHE A 250 -7.40 -10.11 3.05
C PHE A 250 -7.32 -11.58 2.60
N PRO A 251 -7.85 -12.53 3.40
CA PRO A 251 -7.97 -13.92 2.99
C PRO A 251 -8.78 -14.02 1.69
N GLY A 252 -8.35 -14.87 0.75
CA GLY A 252 -9.04 -15.05 -0.54
C GLY A 252 -8.63 -14.07 -1.64
N LEU A 253 -7.86 -13.02 -1.33
CA LEU A 253 -7.46 -12.02 -2.31
C LEU A 253 -6.57 -12.61 -3.40
N GLU A 254 -5.59 -13.45 -3.03
CA GLU A 254 -4.66 -14.09 -3.96
C GLU A 254 -5.43 -14.95 -4.97
N GLU A 255 -6.32 -15.80 -4.49
CA GLU A 255 -7.11 -16.72 -5.30
C GLU A 255 -8.12 -16.00 -6.19
N ARG A 256 -8.79 -14.96 -5.68
CA ARG A 256 -9.74 -14.15 -6.45
C ARG A 256 -9.01 -13.36 -7.54
N LEU A 257 -7.91 -12.68 -7.19
CA LEU A 257 -7.11 -11.94 -8.16
C LEU A 257 -6.55 -12.85 -9.24
N GLN A 258 -6.03 -14.03 -8.85
CA GLN A 258 -5.57 -15.03 -9.79
C GLN A 258 -6.68 -15.45 -10.75
N LYS A 259 -7.88 -15.78 -10.23
CA LYS A 259 -9.02 -16.14 -11.07
C LYS A 259 -9.40 -15.04 -12.07
N GLU A 260 -9.48 -13.79 -11.65
CA GLU A 260 -9.92 -12.70 -12.52
C GLU A 260 -8.86 -12.28 -13.54
N VAL A 261 -7.58 -12.19 -13.14
CA VAL A 261 -6.50 -11.84 -14.07
C VAL A 261 -6.33 -12.93 -15.14
N TRP A 262 -6.58 -14.20 -14.79
CA TRP A 262 -6.51 -15.33 -15.71
C TRP A 262 -7.46 -15.19 -16.91
N VAL A 263 -8.61 -14.52 -16.73
CA VAL A 263 -9.60 -14.31 -17.81
C VAL A 263 -8.99 -13.51 -18.97
N TYR A 264 -8.01 -12.66 -18.69
CA TYR A 264 -7.35 -11.84 -19.70
C TYR A 264 -6.09 -12.48 -20.29
N ALA A 265 -5.54 -13.51 -19.64
CA ALA A 265 -4.29 -14.13 -20.05
C ALA A 265 -4.54 -15.15 -21.19
N PRO A 266 -3.65 -15.24 -22.18
CA PRO A 266 -3.65 -16.36 -23.14
C PRO A 266 -3.60 -17.72 -22.41
N PRO A 267 -4.29 -18.75 -22.93
CA PRO A 267 -4.44 -20.04 -22.25
C PRO A 267 -3.12 -20.81 -22.03
N ASP A 268 -2.09 -20.51 -22.85
CA ASP A 268 -0.78 -21.16 -22.76
C ASP A 268 0.13 -20.53 -21.68
N TRP A 269 -0.22 -19.35 -21.16
CA TRP A 269 0.62 -18.63 -20.20
C TRP A 269 0.51 -19.24 -18.80
N LYS A 270 1.67 -19.43 -18.16
CA LYS A 270 1.74 -19.83 -16.76
C LYS A 270 1.70 -18.59 -15.88
N MET A 271 0.52 -18.26 -15.38
CA MET A 271 0.32 -17.15 -14.46
C MET A 271 0.47 -17.59 -13.00
N GLN A 272 1.04 -16.70 -12.18
CA GLN A 272 1.13 -16.91 -10.74
C GLN A 272 1.00 -15.57 -10.01
N VAL A 273 0.11 -15.54 -9.02
CA VAL A 273 0.07 -14.49 -8.00
C VAL A 273 0.91 -14.99 -6.83
N LEU A 274 1.72 -14.09 -6.25
CA LEU A 274 2.63 -14.36 -5.16
C LEU A 274 2.22 -13.48 -3.98
N ALA A 275 1.82 -14.10 -2.88
CA ALA A 275 1.45 -13.40 -1.65
C ALA A 275 2.37 -13.77 -0.48
N PRO A 276 3.57 -13.16 -0.35
CA PRO A 276 4.44 -13.42 0.80
C PRO A 276 3.70 -13.21 2.13
N PRO A 277 3.92 -14.03 3.17
CA PRO A 277 3.22 -13.89 4.45
C PRO A 277 3.53 -12.56 5.16
N GLY A 278 4.76 -12.05 5.00
CA GLY A 278 5.19 -10.76 5.56
C GLY A 278 4.85 -9.53 4.70
N ARG A 279 3.95 -9.65 3.72
CA ARG A 279 3.78 -8.64 2.66
C ARG A 279 3.29 -7.25 3.10
N LYS A 280 2.79 -7.13 4.33
CA LYS A 280 2.52 -5.85 4.99
C LYS A 280 3.77 -4.98 5.13
N TYR A 281 4.94 -5.62 5.30
CA TYR A 281 6.22 -4.95 5.51
C TYR A 281 7.22 -5.22 4.38
N SER A 282 6.76 -5.72 3.22
CA SER A 282 7.64 -6.06 2.08
C SER A 282 8.55 -4.92 1.67
N ALA A 283 8.02 -3.70 1.56
CA ALA A 283 8.83 -2.53 1.19
C ALA A 283 9.91 -2.24 2.24
N TRP A 284 9.59 -2.39 3.52
CA TRP A 284 10.55 -2.18 4.60
C TRP A 284 11.64 -3.25 4.61
N PHE A 285 11.28 -4.53 4.43
CA PHE A 285 12.26 -5.61 4.28
C PHE A 285 13.16 -5.40 3.06
N GLY A 286 12.58 -4.98 1.93
CA GLY A 286 13.31 -4.64 0.72
C GLY A 286 14.28 -3.48 0.92
N GLY A 287 13.85 -2.43 1.62
CA GLY A 287 14.69 -1.29 2.00
C GLY A 287 15.83 -1.70 2.93
N SER A 288 15.57 -2.57 3.90
CA SER A 288 16.60 -3.11 4.80
C SER A 288 17.65 -3.93 4.03
N ILE A 289 17.23 -4.78 3.10
CA ILE A 289 18.14 -5.50 2.20
C ILE A 289 18.93 -4.50 1.35
N PHE A 290 18.24 -3.55 0.69
CA PHE A 290 18.86 -2.55 -0.18
C PHE A 290 19.93 -1.74 0.56
N GLY A 291 19.63 -1.25 1.77
CA GLY A 291 20.56 -0.45 2.56
C GLY A 291 21.74 -1.23 3.13
N SER A 292 21.61 -2.56 3.25
CA SER A 292 22.69 -3.43 3.75
C SER A 292 23.67 -3.87 2.66
N LEU A 293 23.34 -3.68 1.37
CA LEU A 293 24.17 -4.13 0.26
C LEU A 293 25.23 -3.08 -0.10
N THR A 294 26.50 -3.48 -0.14
CA THR A 294 27.60 -2.57 -0.56
C THR A 294 27.49 -2.15 -2.03
N SER A 295 26.86 -2.97 -2.87
CA SER A 295 26.62 -2.67 -4.28
C SER A 295 25.64 -1.52 -4.50
N THR A 296 24.82 -1.16 -3.51
CA THR A 296 23.87 -0.05 -3.63
C THR A 296 24.50 1.28 -3.25
N GLN A 297 25.63 1.31 -2.51
CA GLN A 297 26.29 2.53 -2.03
C GLN A 297 26.53 3.59 -3.13
N PRO A 298 26.95 3.24 -4.37
CA PRO A 298 27.10 4.24 -5.44
C PRO A 298 25.80 4.93 -5.87
N LEU A 299 24.65 4.35 -5.56
CA LEU A 299 23.33 4.89 -5.89
C LEU A 299 22.87 5.98 -4.91
N TRP A 300 23.47 6.04 -3.71
CA TRP A 300 23.10 7.02 -2.70
C TRP A 300 23.56 8.41 -3.14
N MET A 301 22.77 9.42 -2.77
CA MET A 301 23.21 10.80 -2.83
C MET A 301 24.01 11.08 -1.57
N LEU A 302 25.24 11.53 -1.71
CA LEU A 302 26.06 11.96 -0.59
C LEU A 302 25.85 13.46 -0.30
N LYS A 303 26.08 13.87 0.95
CA LYS A 303 25.96 15.27 1.37
C LYS A 303 26.77 16.22 0.50
N GLU A 304 28.00 15.84 0.15
CA GLU A 304 28.90 16.64 -0.72
C GLU A 304 28.29 16.86 -2.11
N GLU A 305 27.69 15.83 -2.72
CA GLU A 305 27.04 15.94 -4.02
C GLU A 305 25.78 16.81 -3.96
N TYR A 306 25.03 16.71 -2.85
CA TYR A 306 23.88 17.56 -2.60
C TYR A 306 24.28 19.03 -2.45
N ASP A 307 25.34 19.33 -1.72
CA ASP A 307 25.78 20.71 -1.50
C ASP A 307 26.24 21.39 -2.81
N GLU A 308 26.70 20.61 -3.80
CA GLU A 308 27.05 21.12 -5.15
C GLU A 308 25.84 21.27 -6.09
N MET A 309 24.95 20.28 -6.12
CA MET A 309 23.89 20.16 -7.14
C MET A 309 22.50 20.57 -6.63
N GLY A 310 22.35 20.71 -5.31
CA GLY A 310 21.10 20.98 -4.62
C GLY A 310 20.09 19.83 -4.70
N PRO A 311 18.82 20.10 -4.34
CA PRO A 311 17.79 19.07 -4.21
C PRO A 311 17.42 18.40 -5.53
N LYS A 312 17.72 19.02 -6.68
CA LYS A 312 17.44 18.45 -8.01
C LYS A 312 18.18 17.14 -8.28
N LEU A 313 19.28 16.87 -7.56
CA LEU A 313 20.07 15.65 -7.67
C LEU A 313 19.21 14.38 -7.50
N VAL A 314 18.19 14.43 -6.64
CA VAL A 314 17.30 13.29 -6.38
C VAL A 314 16.56 12.82 -7.62
N THR A 315 16.25 13.71 -8.56
CA THR A 315 15.54 13.33 -9.80
C THR A 315 16.47 12.63 -10.80
N HIS A 316 17.79 12.76 -10.63
CA HIS A 316 18.79 12.18 -11.52
C HIS A 316 19.38 10.87 -10.98
N LYS A 317 19.59 10.78 -9.67
CA LYS A 317 20.20 9.60 -9.01
C LYS A 317 19.18 8.60 -8.47
N CYS A 318 18.01 9.05 -8.06
CA CYS A 318 17.00 8.20 -7.46
C CYS A 318 15.81 8.05 -8.41
N ILE A 319 15.50 6.80 -8.79
CA ILE A 319 14.21 6.21 -9.22
C ILE A 319 14.44 4.72 -9.52
#